data_AF-A0A925G3V1-F1
#
_entry.id   AF-A0A925G3V1-F1
#
_cell.length_a   1.000
_cell.length_b   1.000
_cell.length_c   1.000
_cell.angle_alpha   90.00
_cell.angle_beta   90.00
_cell.angle_gamma   90.00
#
_symmetry.space_group_name_H-M   'P 1'
#
loop_
_entity.id
_entity.type
_entity.pdbx_description
1 polymer ?
#
loop_
_entity_poly.entity_id
_entity_poly.type
_entity_poly.pdbx_seq_one_letter_code
_entity_poly.pdbx_strand_id
1 'polypeptide(L)'
;MSKAGAADDFSRAFYPFLHEDDKEPQELMENLRFSLLEKVRESDEVRAKFFEENKDAILAASLQMARSFHRGRKLLVCGNGGSATDAQHIAVEFMHPITVGRKALPAICLANDMAMVTAVANDVGFDDVFTRQIIALG
;
A
#
# COMPACT_ATOMS: atom_id res chain seq x y z
N MET A 1 13.18 7.58 -39.27
CA MET A 1 12.76 8.71 -38.42
C MET A 1 12.53 8.17 -37.01
N SER A 2 13.28 8.70 -36.05
CA SER A 2 13.53 8.11 -34.72
C SER A 2 12.29 8.14 -33.82
N LYS A 3 11.94 7.00 -33.21
CA LYS A 3 10.92 6.84 -32.15
C LYS A 3 11.33 7.43 -30.79
N ALA A 4 12.49 8.09 -30.69
CA ALA A 4 13.03 8.55 -29.41
C ALA A 4 12.37 9.83 -28.84
N GLY A 5 11.65 10.62 -29.65
CA GLY A 5 11.16 11.93 -29.23
C GLY A 5 9.94 11.94 -28.29
N ALA A 6 9.11 10.90 -28.29
CA ALA A 6 7.87 10.89 -27.49
C ALA A 6 8.05 10.36 -26.05
N ALA A 7 9.04 9.48 -25.81
CA ALA A 7 9.31 8.93 -24.48
C ALA A 7 10.05 9.93 -23.57
N ASP A 8 10.86 10.82 -24.17
CA ASP A 8 11.59 11.87 -23.45
C ASP A 8 10.63 12.94 -22.88
N ASP A 9 9.57 13.28 -23.63
CA ASP A 9 8.58 14.30 -23.26
C ASP A 9 7.74 13.88 -22.04
N PHE A 10 7.31 12.61 -21.99
CA PHE A 10 6.59 12.06 -20.84
C PHE A 10 7.46 11.96 -19.59
N SER A 11 8.71 11.54 -19.74
CA SER A 11 9.67 11.46 -18.63
C SER A 11 9.91 12.83 -18.01
N ARG A 12 10.07 13.87 -18.83
CA ARG A 12 10.24 15.26 -18.38
C ARG A 12 9.00 15.85 -17.73
N ALA A 13 7.81 15.54 -18.23
CA ALA A 13 6.55 16.00 -17.66
C ALA A 13 6.26 15.41 -16.28
N PHE A 14 6.54 14.10 -16.08
CA PHE A 14 6.24 13.41 -14.84
C PHE A 14 7.39 13.42 -13.83
N TYR A 15 8.64 13.53 -14.28
CA TYR A 15 9.83 13.50 -13.44
C TYR A 15 10.82 14.62 -13.82
N PRO A 16 10.41 15.90 -13.74
CA PRO A 16 11.24 17.03 -14.16
C PRO A 16 12.59 17.10 -13.44
N PHE A 17 12.64 16.66 -12.17
CA PHE A 17 13.84 16.61 -11.34
C PHE A 17 14.91 15.60 -11.79
N LEU A 18 14.58 14.62 -12.64
CA LEU A 18 15.57 13.71 -13.24
C LEU A 18 16.34 14.35 -14.40
N HIS A 19 15.90 15.52 -14.85
CA HIS A 19 16.45 16.26 -15.99
C HIS A 19 16.97 17.65 -15.59
N GLU A 20 16.95 17.98 -14.29
CA GLU A 20 17.61 19.17 -13.73
C GLU A 20 19.09 18.84 -13.47
N ASP A 21 19.94 19.00 -14.50
CA ASP A 21 21.38 18.69 -14.43
C ASP A 21 22.22 19.75 -13.65
N ASP A 22 21.62 20.83 -13.15
CA ASP A 22 22.34 22.05 -12.77
C ASP A 22 22.21 22.47 -11.29
N LYS A 23 22.07 21.53 -10.34
CA LYS A 23 22.22 21.85 -8.91
C LYS A 23 23.61 21.49 -8.41
N GLU A 24 24.31 22.47 -7.85
CA GLU A 24 25.59 22.23 -7.19
C GLU A 24 25.42 21.11 -6.14
N PRO A 25 26.31 20.09 -6.09
CA PRO A 25 26.13 18.93 -5.22
C PRO A 25 25.87 19.28 -3.75
N GLN A 26 26.44 20.38 -3.29
CA GLN A 26 26.25 20.89 -1.93
C GLN A 26 24.82 21.39 -1.70
N GLU A 27 24.27 22.16 -2.64
CA GLU A 27 22.89 22.67 -2.58
C GLU A 27 21.88 21.53 -2.67
N LEU A 28 22.12 20.53 -3.53
CA LEU A 28 21.30 19.33 -3.59
C LEU A 28 21.27 18.59 -2.24
N MET A 29 22.43 18.40 -1.62
CA MET A 29 22.52 17.71 -0.32
C MET A 29 21.84 18.49 0.81
N GLU A 30 21.91 19.82 0.79
CA GLU A 30 21.19 20.68 1.73
C GLU A 30 19.67 20.57 1.55
N ASN A 31 19.18 20.63 0.31
CA ASN A 31 17.77 20.44 -0.02
C ASN A 31 17.25 19.05 0.37
N LEU A 32 18.04 17.99 0.15
CA LEU A 32 17.69 16.63 0.55
C LEU A 32 17.60 16.50 2.08
N ARG A 33 18.53 17.08 2.83
CA ARG A 33 18.49 17.09 4.30
C ARG A 33 17.27 17.83 4.82
N PHE A 34 16.97 19.00 4.26
CA PHE A 34 15.78 19.76 4.60
C PHE A 34 14.51 18.94 4.34
N SER A 35 14.35 18.39 3.13
CA SER A 35 13.19 17.57 2.76
C SER A 35 13.03 16.33 3.63
N LEU A 36 14.13 15.69 4.05
CA LEU A 36 14.11 14.57 4.97
C LEU A 36 13.49 14.96 6.33
N LEU A 37 14.00 16.02 6.94
CA LEU A 37 13.53 16.48 8.25
C LEU A 37 12.09 16.95 8.19
N GLU A 38 11.72 17.66 7.13
CA GLU A 38 10.35 18.11 6.91
C GLU A 38 9.39 16.92 6.75
N LYS A 39 9.73 15.93 5.91
CA LYS A 39 8.90 14.71 5.74
C LYS A 39 8.74 13.93 7.03
N VAL A 40 9.77 13.82 7.85
CA VAL A 40 9.67 13.16 9.17
C VAL A 40 8.68 13.93 10.05
N ARG A 41 8.83 15.25 10.16
CA ARG A 41 7.93 16.09 10.95
C ARG A 41 6.47 15.96 10.48
N GLU A 42 6.22 16.13 9.19
CA GLU A 42 4.88 16.01 8.61
C GLU A 42 4.29 14.63 8.88
N SER A 43 5.09 13.57 8.73
CA SER A 43 4.64 12.20 8.94
C SER A 43 4.27 11.94 10.40
N ASP A 44 5.02 12.49 11.35
CA ASP A 44 4.72 12.38 12.78
C ASP A 44 3.45 13.16 13.15
N GLU A 45 3.31 14.39 12.65
CA GLU A 45 2.13 15.23 12.85
C GLU A 45 0.85 14.56 12.32
N VAL A 46 0.91 14.04 11.09
CA VAL A 46 -0.23 13.34 10.46
C VAL A 46 -0.59 12.08 11.23
N ARG A 47 0.39 11.28 11.67
CA ARG A 47 0.12 10.08 12.48
C ARG A 47 -0.52 10.42 13.82
N ALA A 48 0.03 11.40 14.54
CA ALA A 48 -0.50 11.82 15.83
C ALA A 48 -1.95 12.28 15.70
N LYS A 49 -2.24 13.12 14.71
CA LYS A 49 -3.60 13.58 14.42
C LYS A 49 -4.54 12.42 14.05
N PHE A 50 -4.10 11.54 13.15
CA PHE A 50 -4.90 10.39 12.72
C PHE A 50 -5.33 9.52 13.90
N PHE A 51 -4.39 9.15 14.78
CA PHE A 51 -4.73 8.31 15.93
C PHE A 51 -5.61 9.02 16.94
N GLU A 52 -5.42 10.33 17.16
CA GLU A 52 -6.28 11.08 18.07
C GLU A 52 -7.74 11.15 17.56
N GLU A 53 -7.91 11.35 16.25
CA GLU A 53 -9.24 11.44 15.61
C GLU A 53 -9.91 10.08 15.41
N ASN A 54 -9.15 8.99 15.22
CA ASN A 54 -9.68 7.70 14.78
C ASN A 54 -9.54 6.55 15.79
N LYS A 55 -8.98 6.79 16.99
CA LYS A 55 -8.76 5.76 18.02
C LYS A 55 -9.97 4.85 18.27
N ASP A 56 -11.16 5.43 18.39
CA ASP A 56 -12.38 4.67 18.69
C ASP A 56 -12.80 3.80 17.50
N ALA A 57 -12.66 4.30 16.27
CA ALA A 57 -12.95 3.53 15.06
C ALA A 57 -11.97 2.36 14.89
N ILE A 58 -10.68 2.58 15.18
CA ILE A 58 -9.65 1.53 15.15
C ILE A 58 -9.95 0.44 16.19
N LEU A 59 -10.34 0.81 17.40
CA LEU A 59 -10.72 -0.14 18.45
C LEU A 59 -11.96 -0.94 18.05
N ALA A 60 -12.99 -0.28 17.51
CA ALA A 60 -14.20 -0.93 17.04
C ALA A 60 -13.91 -1.94 15.91
N ALA A 61 -13.11 -1.54 14.92
CA ALA A 61 -12.70 -2.41 13.81
C ALA A 61 -11.90 -3.63 14.32
N SER A 62 -10.94 -3.40 15.21
CA SER A 62 -10.12 -4.45 15.82
C SER A 62 -10.97 -5.48 16.59
N LEU A 63 -11.95 -5.00 17.37
CA LEU A 63 -12.87 -5.87 18.11
C LEU A 63 -13.78 -6.67 17.18
N GLN A 64 -14.26 -6.06 16.09
CA GLN A 64 -15.07 -6.75 15.08
C GLN A 64 -14.28 -7.83 14.34
N MET A 65 -13.01 -7.56 14.01
CA MET A 65 -12.10 -8.55 13.44
C MET A 65 -11.87 -9.71 14.41
N ALA A 66 -11.53 -9.43 15.66
CA ALA A 66 -11.33 -10.45 16.69
C ALA A 66 -12.56 -11.36 16.87
N ARG A 67 -13.76 -10.76 16.95
CA ARG A 67 -15.02 -11.51 17.01
C ARG A 67 -15.26 -12.37 15.76
N SER A 68 -14.84 -11.91 14.59
CA SER A 68 -14.98 -12.66 13.34
C SER A 68 -14.06 -13.87 13.31
N PHE A 69 -12.80 -13.71 13.70
CA PHE A 69 -11.86 -14.82 13.86
C PHE A 69 -12.33 -15.84 14.90
N HIS A 70 -12.87 -15.38 16.04
CA HIS A 70 -13.40 -16.29 17.06
C HIS A 70 -14.56 -17.16 16.54
N ARG A 71 -15.32 -16.67 15.56
CA ARG A 71 -16.38 -17.42 14.86
C ARG A 71 -15.85 -18.28 13.70
N GLY A 72 -14.55 -18.49 13.60
CA GLY A 72 -13.93 -19.29 12.52
C GLY A 72 -13.97 -18.62 11.15
N ARG A 73 -14.17 -17.29 11.08
CA ARG A 73 -14.08 -16.54 9.82
C ARG A 73 -12.62 -16.23 9.47
N LYS A 74 -12.44 -15.69 8.27
CA LYS A 74 -11.17 -15.28 7.69
C LYS A 74 -11.16 -13.79 7.37
N LEU A 75 -9.96 -13.25 7.22
CA LEU A 75 -9.72 -11.88 6.77
C LEU A 75 -9.38 -11.87 5.27
N LEU A 76 -10.07 -11.04 4.49
CA LEU A 76 -9.68 -10.71 3.13
C LEU A 76 -9.16 -9.27 3.14
N VAL A 77 -7.96 -9.03 2.61
CA VAL A 77 -7.32 -7.70 2.57
C VAL A 77 -6.93 -7.39 1.13
N CYS A 78 -7.06 -6.14 0.71
CA CYS A 78 -6.71 -5.71 -0.64
C CYS A 78 -6.20 -4.27 -0.63
N GLY A 79 -5.52 -3.89 -1.71
CA GLY A 79 -4.95 -2.57 -1.93
C GLY A 79 -4.23 -2.51 -3.26
N ASN A 80 -3.98 -1.30 -3.77
CA ASN A 80 -3.26 -1.05 -5.01
C ASN A 80 -1.93 -0.33 -4.75
N GLY A 81 -0.93 -0.56 -5.61
CA GLY A 81 0.39 0.08 -5.47
C GLY A 81 1.00 -0.19 -4.10
N GLY A 82 1.42 0.87 -3.39
CA GLY A 82 1.99 0.75 -2.04
C GLY A 82 1.07 0.06 -1.03
N SER A 83 -0.25 0.29 -1.10
CA SER A 83 -1.22 -0.34 -0.20
C SER A 83 -1.40 -1.84 -0.48
N ALA A 84 -1.02 -2.33 -1.66
CA ALA A 84 -0.97 -3.77 -1.92
C ALA A 84 0.11 -4.45 -1.04
N THR A 85 1.24 -3.76 -0.85
CA THR A 85 2.33 -4.22 0.03
C THR A 85 1.86 -4.24 1.49
N ASP A 86 1.13 -3.23 1.95
CA ASP A 86 0.54 -3.22 3.29
C ASP A 86 -0.48 -4.34 3.47
N ALA A 87 -1.36 -4.57 2.48
CA ALA A 87 -2.32 -5.67 2.49
C ALA A 87 -1.64 -7.05 2.57
N GLN A 88 -0.55 -7.23 1.81
CA GLN A 88 0.27 -8.43 1.86
C GLN A 88 0.90 -8.62 3.24
N HIS A 89 1.49 -7.56 3.79
CA HIS A 89 2.13 -7.60 5.09
C HIS A 89 1.13 -7.96 6.20
N ILE A 90 -0.04 -7.32 6.21
CA ILE A 90 -1.12 -7.64 7.14
C ILE A 90 -1.49 -9.12 7.03
N ALA A 91 -1.74 -9.63 5.82
CA ALA A 91 -2.11 -11.05 5.65
C ALA A 91 -1.04 -12.00 6.22
N VAL A 92 0.25 -11.68 6.04
CA VAL A 92 1.37 -12.47 6.59
C VAL A 92 1.39 -12.43 8.12
N GLU A 93 1.24 -11.25 8.74
CA GLU A 93 1.24 -11.11 10.21
C GLU A 93 0.14 -11.95 10.89
N PHE A 94 -1.02 -12.11 10.25
CA PHE A 94 -2.09 -12.96 10.76
C PHE A 94 -1.80 -14.46 10.56
N MET A 95 -1.23 -14.85 9.42
CA MET A 95 -0.89 -16.25 9.12
C MET A 95 0.38 -16.73 9.84
N HIS A 96 1.30 -15.82 10.15
CA HIS A 96 2.57 -16.07 10.81
C HIS A 96 2.76 -15.11 12.01
N PRO A 97 2.04 -15.32 13.12
CA PRO A 97 2.09 -14.38 14.24
C PRO A 97 3.50 -14.28 14.84
N ILE A 98 4.04 -13.07 14.89
CA ILE A 98 5.36 -12.79 15.51
C ILE A 98 5.42 -13.07 17.02
N THR A 99 4.26 -13.24 17.67
CA THR A 99 4.17 -13.53 19.10
C THR A 99 4.08 -15.05 19.35
N VAL A 100 5.05 -15.56 20.12
CA VAL A 100 5.11 -16.99 20.50
C VAL A 100 3.81 -17.46 21.13
N GLY A 101 3.32 -18.63 20.70
CA GLY A 101 2.13 -19.28 21.25
C GLY A 101 0.80 -18.77 20.69
N ARG A 102 0.79 -17.79 19.79
CA ARG A 102 -0.43 -17.39 19.07
C ARG A 102 -0.69 -18.34 17.90
N LYS A 103 -1.97 -18.71 17.73
CA LYS A 103 -2.41 -19.50 16.57
C LYS A 103 -2.42 -18.63 15.32
N ALA A 104 -2.01 -19.20 14.20
CA ALA A 104 -2.24 -18.59 12.89
C ALA A 104 -3.73 -18.32 12.68
N LEU A 105 -4.03 -17.15 12.15
CA LEU A 105 -5.38 -16.69 11.81
C LEU A 105 -5.51 -16.63 10.28
N PRO A 106 -6.59 -17.18 9.69
CA PRO A 106 -6.70 -17.27 8.24
C PRO A 106 -6.88 -15.87 7.62
N ALA A 107 -5.89 -15.43 6.84
CA ALA A 107 -5.91 -14.15 6.15
C ALA A 107 -5.40 -14.30 4.71
N ILE A 108 -6.05 -13.62 3.76
CA ILE A 108 -5.72 -13.68 2.33
C ILE A 108 -5.58 -12.25 1.80
N CYS A 109 -4.44 -11.95 1.19
CA CYS A 109 -4.26 -10.73 0.41
C CYS A 109 -4.71 -10.99 -1.04
N LEU A 110 -5.71 -10.24 -1.49
CA LEU A 110 -6.29 -10.36 -2.84
C LEU A 110 -5.37 -9.78 -3.94
N ALA A 111 -4.32 -9.05 -3.57
CA ALA A 111 -3.35 -8.51 -4.50
C ALA A 111 -2.16 -9.47 -4.78
N ASN A 112 -2.06 -10.59 -4.06
CA ASN A 112 -0.90 -11.49 -4.18
C ASN A 112 -0.92 -12.34 -5.45
N ASP A 113 -2.11 -12.68 -5.98
CA ASP A 113 -2.22 -13.47 -7.20
C ASP A 113 -2.16 -12.55 -8.42
N MET A 114 -0.93 -12.30 -8.89
CA MET A 114 -0.68 -11.44 -10.05
C MET A 114 -1.35 -11.96 -11.32
N ALA A 115 -1.45 -13.27 -11.50
CA ALA A 115 -2.13 -13.84 -12.68
C ALA A 115 -3.63 -13.51 -12.63
N MET A 116 -4.26 -13.66 -11.47
CA MET A 116 -5.66 -13.27 -11.26
C MET A 116 -5.85 -11.77 -11.50
N VAL A 117 -5.06 -10.92 -10.82
CA VAL A 117 -5.18 -9.45 -10.89
C VAL A 117 -5.02 -8.97 -12.33
N THR A 118 -3.99 -9.43 -13.04
CA THR A 118 -3.73 -8.99 -14.42
C THR A 118 -4.73 -9.55 -15.42
N ALA A 119 -5.18 -10.80 -15.27
CA ALA A 119 -6.19 -11.37 -16.15
C ALA A 119 -7.53 -10.62 -16.02
N VAL A 120 -8.00 -10.36 -14.80
CA VAL A 120 -9.26 -9.63 -14.60
C VAL A 120 -9.14 -8.18 -15.05
N ALA A 121 -8.03 -7.51 -14.73
CA ALA A 121 -7.81 -6.13 -15.17
C ALA A 121 -7.81 -6.00 -16.70
N ASN A 122 -7.23 -6.98 -17.41
CA ASN A 122 -7.16 -6.98 -18.87
C ASN A 122 -8.49 -7.36 -19.53
N ASP A 123 -9.15 -8.41 -19.03
CA ASP A 123 -10.29 -9.05 -19.73
C ASP A 123 -11.65 -8.45 -19.34
N VAL A 124 -11.76 -7.89 -18.13
CA VAL A 124 -13.03 -7.39 -17.56
C VAL A 124 -12.93 -5.90 -17.21
N GLY A 125 -11.83 -5.51 -16.57
CA GLY A 125 -11.59 -4.16 -16.10
C GLY A 125 -11.03 -4.14 -14.68
N PHE A 126 -10.33 -3.05 -14.33
CA PHE A 126 -9.66 -2.94 -13.03
C PHE A 126 -10.64 -2.87 -11.85
N ASP A 127 -11.86 -2.37 -12.06
CA ASP A 127 -12.88 -2.24 -11.00
C ASP A 127 -13.30 -3.60 -10.42
N ASP A 128 -13.09 -4.69 -11.16
CA ASP A 128 -13.51 -6.04 -10.77
C ASP A 128 -12.40 -6.90 -10.15
N VAL A 129 -11.16 -6.39 -10.08
CA VAL A 129 -9.98 -7.19 -9.65
C VAL A 129 -10.13 -7.74 -8.24
N PHE A 130 -10.78 -7.02 -7.32
CA PHE A 130 -11.02 -7.53 -5.96
C PHE A 130 -12.43 -8.11 -5.82
N THR A 131 -13.44 -7.50 -6.45
CA THR A 131 -14.84 -7.92 -6.36
C THR A 131 -15.03 -9.38 -6.73
N ARG A 132 -14.43 -9.83 -7.83
CA ARG A 132 -14.54 -11.23 -8.28
C ARG A 132 -13.96 -12.22 -7.27
N GLN A 133 -12.82 -11.87 -6.66
CA GLN A 133 -12.20 -12.70 -5.63
C GLN A 133 -13.03 -12.70 -4.34
N ILE A 134 -13.60 -11.56 -3.95
CA ILE A 134 -14.49 -11.46 -2.78
C ILE A 134 -15.73 -12.33 -2.96
N ILE A 135 -16.34 -12.35 -4.15
CA ILE A 135 -17.50 -13.22 -4.43
C ILE A 135 -17.13 -14.70 -4.29
N ALA A 136 -15.96 -15.10 -4.79
CA ALA A 136 -15.52 -16.50 -4.77
C ALA A 136 -15.04 -16.95 -3.38
N LEU A 137 -14.37 -16.07 -2.64
CA LEU A 137 -13.74 -16.38 -1.37
C LEU A 137 -14.62 -16.03 -0.17
N GLY A 138 -15.60 -15.13 -0.30
CA GLY A 138 -16.40 -14.52 0.78
C GLY A 138 -17.16 -15.51 1.64
#